data_AF-A0A3C0CG81-F1
#
_entry.id   AF-A0A3C0CG81-F1
#
_cell.length_a   1.000
_cell.length_b   1.000
_cell.length_c   1.000
_cell.angle_alpha   90.00
_cell.angle_beta   90.00
_cell.angle_gamma   90.00
#
_symmetry.space_group_name_H-M   'P 1'
#
loop_
_entity.id
_entity.type
_entity.pdbx_description
1 polymer ?
#
loop_
_entity_poly.entity_id
_entity_poly.type
_entity_poly.pdbx_seq_one_letter_code
_entity_poly.pdbx_strand_id
1 'polypeptide(L)'
;YFREKNGITLTEENASAFVTHLAMALERVRKGEKVVPLDRGVYEAATREPTFAQASSCCRDIRRILPQIPEAESEYICTHVGVLLARIKEGGKQ
;
A
#
# COMPACT_ATOMS: atom_id res chain seq x y z
N TYR A 1 -4.70 -4.22 -12.82
CA TYR A 1 -5.29 -3.55 -11.62
C TYR A 1 -5.01 -2.04 -11.53
N PHE A 2 -3.81 -1.57 -11.15
CA PHE A 2 -3.58 -0.13 -10.89
C PHE A 2 -3.89 0.77 -12.11
N ARG A 3 -3.36 0.40 -13.28
CA ARG A 3 -3.62 1.13 -14.53
C ARG A 3 -5.09 1.02 -14.97
N GLU A 4 -5.61 -0.19 -15.07
CA GLU A 4 -6.94 -0.47 -15.63
C GLU A 4 -8.09 0.02 -14.75
N LYS A 5 -8.00 -0.17 -13.42
CA LYS A 5 -9.08 0.14 -12.49
C LYS A 5 -8.98 1.54 -11.90
N ASN A 6 -7.76 2.04 -11.71
CA ASN A 6 -7.52 3.29 -10.98
C ASN A 6 -6.87 4.37 -11.85
N GLY A 7 -6.57 4.10 -13.12
CA GLY A 7 -5.88 5.06 -14.00
C GLY A 7 -4.45 5.38 -13.57
N ILE A 8 -3.83 4.54 -12.72
CA ILE A 8 -2.53 4.79 -12.12
C ILE A 8 -1.42 4.10 -12.91
N THR A 9 -0.48 4.89 -13.41
CA THR A 9 0.76 4.37 -13.97
C THR A 9 1.81 4.24 -12.88
N LEU A 10 2.23 3.01 -12.63
CA LEU A 10 3.32 2.71 -11.70
C LEU A 10 4.66 3.02 -12.36
N THR A 11 5.53 3.73 -11.65
CA THR A 11 6.91 4.03 -12.02
C THR A 11 7.83 3.63 -10.87
N GLU A 12 9.13 3.53 -11.11
CA GLU A 12 10.09 3.26 -10.02
C GLU A 12 10.01 4.32 -8.92
N GLU A 13 9.85 5.59 -9.29
CA GLU A 13 9.76 6.72 -8.37
C GLU A 13 8.55 6.63 -7.44
N ASN A 14 7.36 6.28 -7.96
CA ASN A 14 6.15 6.25 -7.14
C ASN A 14 5.89 4.90 -6.46
N ALA A 15 6.33 3.79 -7.05
CA ALA A 15 5.91 2.45 -6.65
C ALA A 15 6.99 1.65 -5.91
N SER A 16 8.27 2.04 -5.98
CA SER A 16 9.39 1.27 -5.40
C SER A 16 9.13 0.81 -3.96
N ALA A 17 8.80 1.74 -3.06
CA ALA A 17 8.55 1.41 -1.65
C ALA A 17 7.38 0.43 -1.46
N PHE A 18 6.30 0.60 -2.23
CA PHE A 18 5.15 -0.29 -2.18
C PHE A 18 5.47 -1.69 -2.70
N VAL A 19 6.17 -1.78 -3.85
CA VAL A 19 6.56 -3.05 -4.47
C VAL A 19 7.51 -3.82 -3.56
N THR A 20 8.52 -3.15 -2.99
CA THR A 20 9.45 -3.75 -2.03
C THR A 20 8.70 -4.29 -0.81
N HIS A 21 7.81 -3.50 -0.22
CA HIS A 21 7.03 -3.95 0.94
C HIS A 21 6.15 -5.16 0.60
N LEU A 22 5.46 -5.13 -0.55
CA LEU A 22 4.61 -6.24 -0.99
C LEU A 22 5.41 -7.53 -1.19
N ALA A 23 6.60 -7.44 -1.78
CA ALA A 23 7.50 -8.58 -1.92
C ALA A 23 7.91 -9.17 -0.56
N MET A 24 8.28 -8.31 0.39
CA MET A 24 8.61 -8.73 1.76
C MET A 24 7.42 -9.39 2.48
N ALA A 25 6.21 -8.83 2.34
CA ALA A 25 5.00 -9.39 2.93
C ALA A 25 4.70 -10.79 2.36
N LEU A 26 4.80 -10.96 1.05
CA LEU A 26 4.63 -12.27 0.40
C LEU A 26 5.71 -13.27 0.82
N GLU A 27 6.95 -12.82 1.02
CA GLU A 27 8.02 -13.68 1.52
C GLU A 27 7.77 -14.14 2.97
N ARG A 28 7.31 -13.24 3.85
CA ARG A 28 6.91 -13.60 5.22
C ARG A 28 5.82 -14.66 5.21
N VAL A 29 4.79 -14.50 4.38
CA VAL A 29 3.71 -15.48 4.19
C VAL A 29 4.28 -16.83 3.76
N ARG A 30 5.19 -16.84 2.78
CA ARG A 30 5.84 -18.07 2.31
C ARG A 30 6.65 -18.77 3.41
N LYS A 31 7.27 -18.00 4.33
CA LYS A 31 8.07 -18.52 5.45
C LYS A 31 7.24 -18.84 6.71
N GLY A 32 5.96 -18.45 6.76
CA GLY A 32 5.13 -18.55 7.95
C GLY A 32 5.54 -17.58 9.08
N GLU A 33 6.21 -16.48 8.72
CA GLU A 33 6.66 -15.46 9.67
C GLU A 33 5.49 -14.56 10.09
N LYS A 34 5.49 -14.17 11.37
CA LYS A 34 4.52 -13.20 11.88
C LYS A 34 4.97 -11.78 11.54
N VAL A 35 4.02 -10.94 11.16
CA VAL A 35 4.24 -9.50 11.03
C VAL A 35 4.00 -8.83 12.39
N VAL A 36 4.86 -7.89 12.74
CA VAL A 36 4.65 -7.01 13.89
C VAL A 36 3.64 -5.94 13.47
N PRO A 37 2.59 -5.65 14.27
CA PRO A 37 1.63 -4.60 13.93
C PRO A 37 2.30 -3.25 13.69
N LEU A 38 1.73 -2.46 12.78
CA LEU A 38 2.20 -1.11 12.51
C LEU A 38 2.03 -0.25 13.77
N ASP A 39 2.98 0.65 14.01
CA ASP A 39 2.82 1.62 15.08
C ASP A 39 1.54 2.43 14.86
N ARG A 40 0.75 2.55 15.92
CA ARG A 40 -0.56 3.18 15.86
C ARG A 40 -0.47 4.65 15.44
N GLY A 41 0.56 5.38 15.91
CA GLY A 41 0.77 6.78 15.54
C GLY A 41 1.07 6.94 14.05
N VAL A 42 1.82 5.99 13.46
CA VAL A 42 2.08 5.97 12.02
C VAL A 42 0.80 5.73 11.21
N TYR A 43 -0.02 4.76 11.61
CA TYR A 43 -1.28 4.49 10.92
C TYR A 43 -2.26 5.66 11.06
N GLU A 44 -2.40 6.23 12.25
CA GLU A 44 -3.25 7.38 12.51
C GLU A 44 -2.84 8.60 11.69
N ALA A 45 -1.53 8.85 11.54
CA ALA A 45 -1.03 9.90 10.64
C ALA A 45 -1.45 9.63 9.19
N ALA A 46 -1.26 8.40 8.70
CA ALA A 46 -1.67 8.01 7.36
C ALA A 46 -3.18 8.20 7.12
N THR A 47 -4.03 8.00 8.15
CA THR A 47 -5.48 8.19 8.01
C THR A 47 -5.91 9.64 7.75
N ARG A 48 -5.06 10.60 8.10
CA ARG A 48 -5.32 12.04 7.92
C ARG A 48 -4.89 12.56 6.55
N GLU A 49 -4.17 11.74 5.78
CA GLU A 49 -3.70 12.14 4.46
C GLU A 49 -4.84 12.24 3.44
N PRO A 50 -4.83 13.21 2.51
CA PRO A 50 -5.83 13.34 1.46
C PRO A 50 -5.92 12.14 0.52
N THR A 51 -4.91 11.26 0.52
CA THR A 51 -4.87 10.04 -0.29
C THR A 51 -5.46 8.82 0.43
N PHE A 52 -5.76 8.91 1.73
CA PHE A 52 -6.12 7.76 2.55
C PHE A 52 -7.39 7.04 2.09
N ALA A 53 -8.44 7.77 1.72
CA ALA A 53 -9.68 7.16 1.27
C ALA A 53 -9.47 6.25 0.04
N GLN A 54 -8.70 6.74 -0.93
CA GLN A 54 -8.32 5.98 -2.13
C GLN A 54 -7.36 4.83 -1.78
N ALA A 55 -6.38 5.09 -0.89
CA ALA A 55 -5.43 4.08 -0.44
C ALA A 55 -6.13 2.90 0.27
N SER A 56 -7.09 3.19 1.14
CA SER A 56 -7.91 2.21 1.84
C SER A 56 -8.73 1.37 0.87
N SER A 57 -9.31 1.99 -0.17
CA SER A 57 -10.00 1.25 -1.23
C SER A 57 -9.07 0.32 -2.01
N CYS A 58 -7.91 0.82 -2.42
CA CYS A 58 -6.90 0.00 -3.09
C CYS A 58 -6.40 -1.14 -2.21
N CYS A 59 -6.17 -0.90 -0.92
CA CYS A 59 -5.75 -1.93 0.03
C CYS A 59 -6.78 -3.06 0.13
N ARG A 60 -8.08 -2.73 0.23
CA ARG A 60 -9.16 -3.73 0.24
C ARG A 60 -9.14 -4.59 -1.01
N ASP A 61 -8.96 -3.98 -2.18
CA ASP A 61 -8.93 -4.72 -3.44
C ASP A 61 -7.66 -5.55 -3.61
N ILE A 62 -6.50 -5.05 -3.19
CA ILE A 62 -5.24 -5.81 -3.18
C ILE A 62 -5.38 -7.06 -2.31
N ARG A 63 -5.99 -6.96 -1.12
CA ARG A 63 -6.25 -8.12 -0.26
C ARG A 63 -7.23 -9.12 -0.87
N ARG A 64 -8.18 -8.68 -1.69
CA ARG A 64 -9.04 -9.59 -2.46
C ARG A 64 -8.28 -10.30 -3.56
N ILE A 65 -7.33 -9.63 -4.21
CA ILE A 65 -6.47 -10.20 -5.26
C ILE A 65 -5.43 -11.15 -4.64
N LEU A 66 -4.93 -10.82 -3.45
CA LEU A 66 -3.89 -11.55 -2.72
C LEU A 66 -4.43 -12.00 -1.35
N PRO A 67 -5.35 -12.99 -1.31
CA PRO A 67 -5.99 -13.44 -0.07
C PRO A 67 -5.02 -14.11 0.92
N GLN A 68 -3.82 -14.50 0.46
CA GLN A 68 -2.76 -15.04 1.32
C GLN A 68 -2.11 -13.98 2.23
N ILE A 69 -2.31 -12.69 1.92
CA ILE A 69 -1.78 -11.61 2.76
C ILE A 69 -2.64 -11.49 4.03
N PRO A 70 -2.03 -11.65 5.22
CA PRO A 70 -2.77 -11.61 6.48
C PRO A 70 -3.30 -10.22 6.76
N GLU A 71 -4.36 -10.14 7.57
CA GLU A 71 -4.97 -8.87 7.96
C GLU A 71 -3.98 -7.91 8.63
N ALA A 72 -3.02 -8.44 9.37
CA ALA A 72 -1.99 -7.64 10.03
C ALA A 72 -1.05 -6.87 9.07
N GLU A 73 -1.03 -7.20 7.76
CA GLU A 73 -0.29 -6.43 6.74
C GLU A 73 -1.14 -5.31 6.12
N SER A 74 -2.45 -5.27 6.40
CA SER A 74 -3.39 -4.32 5.75
C SER A 74 -3.00 -2.87 5.98
N GLU A 75 -2.57 -2.54 7.21
CA GLU A 75 -2.22 -1.17 7.59
C GLU A 75 -0.94 -0.71 6.88
N TYR A 76 0.05 -1.59 6.75
CA TYR A 76 1.27 -1.31 6.00
C TYR A 76 0.99 -1.14 4.50
N ILE A 77 0.21 -2.05 3.91
CA ILE A 77 -0.19 -1.95 2.50
C ILE A 77 -0.93 -0.65 2.24
N CYS A 78 -1.89 -0.30 3.09
CA CYS A 78 -2.63 0.95 2.99
C CYS A 78 -1.70 2.17 3.08
N THR A 79 -0.75 2.16 4.01
CA THR A 79 0.22 3.24 4.20
C THR A 79 1.11 3.41 2.97
N HIS A 80 1.68 2.31 2.44
CA HIS A 80 2.52 2.34 1.25
C HIS A 80 1.76 2.75 -0.01
N VAL A 81 0.50 2.33 -0.17
CA VAL A 81 -0.35 2.82 -1.26
C VAL A 81 -0.65 4.31 -1.07
N GLY A 82 -0.86 4.79 0.15
CA GLY A 82 -1.03 6.21 0.45
C GLY A 82 0.14 7.06 -0.02
N VAL A 83 1.38 6.61 0.26
CA VAL A 83 2.62 7.24 -0.22
C VAL A 83 2.72 7.20 -1.74
N LEU A 84 2.44 6.05 -2.36
CA LEU A 84 2.43 5.89 -3.82
C LEU A 84 1.50 6.91 -4.48
N LEU A 85 0.28 7.07 -3.94
CA LEU A 85 -0.71 8.02 -4.44
C LEU A 85 -0.30 9.48 -4.21
N ALA A 86 0.34 9.78 -3.06
CA ALA A 86 0.84 11.12 -2.77
C ALA A 86 1.90 11.54 -3.80
N ARG A 87 2.86 10.66 -4.09
CA ARG A 87 3.92 10.90 -5.10
C ARG A 87 3.36 11.16 -6.50
N ILE A 88 2.29 10.49 -6.88
CA ILE A 88 1.60 10.75 -8.16
C ILE A 88 1.00 12.15 -8.18
N LYS A 89 0.34 12.58 -7.09
CA LYS A 89 -0.25 13.93 -7.00
C LYS A 89 0.81 15.04 -6.98
N GLU A 90 1.97 14.77 -6.41
CA GLU A 90 3.10 15.71 -6.37
C GLU A 90 3.78 15.84 -7.74
N GLY A 91 4.03 14.72 -8.43
CA GLY A 91 4.61 14.70 -9.78
C GLY A 91 3.71 15.26 -10.88
N GLY A 92 2.39 15.34 -10.64
CA GLY A 92 1.42 15.94 -11.56
C GLY A 92 1.24 17.46 -11.45
N LYS A 93 2.03 18.14 -10.60
CA LYS A 93 1.99 19.61 -10.43
C LYS A 93 3.07 20.36 -11.23
N GLN A 94 3.69 19.73 -12.22
CA GLN A 94 4.68 20.39 -13.10
C GLN A 94 4.04 20.97 -14.35
#